data_AF-A0ABD0AG05-F1
#
_entry.id   AF-A0ABD0AG05-F1
#
_cell.length_a   1.000
_cell.length_b   1.000
_cell.length_c   1.000
_cell.angle_alpha   90.00
_cell.angle_beta   90.00
_cell.angle_gamma   90.00
#
_symmetry.space_group_name_H-M   'P 1'
#
loop_
_entity.id
_entity.type
_entity.pdbx_description
1 polymer ?
#
loop_
_entity_poly.entity_id
_entity_poly.type
_entity_poly.pdbx_seq_one_letter_code
_entity_poly.pdbx_strand_id
1 'polypeptide(L)'
;MKNLDFKIAGISVDVDKLFTSGVTILWKLLISTLVFYLVSHFGRKIIKRYLDKHNDKLVLSKRSQTISALVNSLFHYTMVFFYVYSILTILGIPVGTLIASAGIFSLAIGLGAQGFMSDLVNGFFILSEGQYDVGDNVEIGTEAGTVTQLGLRTTQIVTTDGTLIFIPNRQISIVRNLTHGGIGLNLDLNLDADTDLKQLASLLDQADEDLLAWHDKLVSGPTQIGVIGQQGQTITYRVHFQVKPGFEGKIRQAYWQTYLQYLRVNQVKFGQEPVIINNSKKA
;
A
#
# COMPACT_ATOMS: atom_id res chain seq x y z
N MET A 1 75.41 -1.31 -13.24
CA MET A 1 75.39 -1.29 -11.76
C MET A 1 75.33 -2.75 -11.30
N LYS A 2 76.23 -3.17 -10.40
CA LYS A 2 76.42 -4.58 -9.99
C LYS A 2 75.19 -5.10 -9.25
N ASN A 3 74.64 -6.23 -9.68
CA ASN A 3 73.66 -7.00 -8.92
C ASN A 3 74.34 -7.49 -7.63
N LEU A 4 73.79 -7.06 -6.49
CA LEU A 4 74.24 -7.46 -5.16
C LEU A 4 73.46 -8.71 -4.74
N ASP A 5 73.90 -9.87 -5.24
CA ASP A 5 73.39 -11.17 -4.81
C ASP A 5 73.96 -11.50 -3.42
N PHE A 6 73.20 -11.25 -2.36
CA PHE A 6 73.56 -11.70 -1.02
C PHE A 6 73.18 -13.16 -0.83
N LYS A 7 74.18 -14.04 -0.80
CA LYS A 7 74.02 -15.44 -0.32
C LYS A 7 74.18 -15.48 1.19
N ILE A 8 73.09 -15.68 1.91
CA ILE A 8 73.13 -16.08 3.33
C ILE A 8 72.40 -17.43 3.44
N ALA A 9 73.09 -18.44 3.97
CA ALA A 9 72.54 -19.76 4.30
C ALA A 9 71.80 -20.51 3.16
N GLY A 10 72.32 -20.50 1.92
CA GLY A 10 71.83 -21.37 0.83
C GLY A 10 70.53 -20.92 0.14
N ILE A 11 69.97 -19.77 0.51
CA ILE A 11 68.80 -19.17 -0.14
C ILE A 11 69.31 -18.02 -1.02
N SER A 12 69.21 -18.16 -2.35
CA SER A 12 69.50 -17.07 -3.29
C SER A 12 68.35 -16.08 -3.29
N VAL A 13 68.47 -15.02 -2.49
CA VAL A 13 67.50 -13.93 -2.46
C VAL A 13 67.81 -12.97 -3.61
N ASP A 14 66.98 -13.04 -4.64
CA ASP A 14 67.07 -12.22 -5.85
C ASP A 14 66.54 -10.81 -5.54
N VAL A 15 67.45 -9.90 -5.16
CA VAL A 15 67.12 -8.56 -4.64
C VAL A 15 66.32 -7.74 -5.65
N ASP A 16 66.57 -7.94 -6.94
CA ASP A 16 65.86 -7.25 -8.03
C ASP A 16 64.38 -7.68 -8.15
N LYS A 17 64.08 -8.97 -7.90
CA LYS A 17 62.69 -9.47 -7.89
C LYS A 17 61.92 -9.00 -6.66
N LEU A 18 62.58 -8.91 -5.51
CA LEU A 18 61.97 -8.35 -4.31
C LEU A 18 61.72 -6.84 -4.45
N PHE A 19 62.65 -6.11 -5.07
CA PHE A 19 62.51 -4.68 -5.30
C PHE A 19 61.37 -4.36 -6.27
N THR A 20 61.29 -5.05 -7.42
CA THR A 20 60.22 -4.86 -8.41
C THR A 20 58.84 -5.25 -7.88
N SER A 21 58.74 -6.35 -7.12
CA SER A 21 57.49 -6.76 -6.47
C SER A 21 57.06 -5.78 -5.37
N GLY A 22 58.00 -5.27 -4.58
CA GLY A 22 57.74 -4.25 -3.57
C GLY A 22 57.23 -2.94 -4.18
N VAL A 23 57.88 -2.46 -5.25
CA VAL A 23 57.47 -1.24 -5.97
C VAL A 23 56.07 -1.37 -6.57
N THR A 24 55.74 -2.53 -7.16
CA THR A 24 54.39 -2.74 -7.73
C THR A 24 53.29 -2.82 -6.68
N ILE A 25 53.55 -3.44 -5.52
CA ILE A 25 52.62 -3.46 -4.39
C ILE A 25 52.42 -2.04 -3.85
N LEU A 26 53.50 -1.27 -3.63
CA LEU A 26 53.43 0.10 -3.15
C LEU A 26 52.61 0.99 -4.08
N TRP A 27 52.84 0.91 -5.39
CA TRP A 27 52.08 1.69 -6.37
C TRP A 27 50.59 1.31 -6.39
N LYS A 28 50.26 0.01 -6.30
CA LYS A 28 48.88 -0.46 -6.20
C LYS A 28 48.18 0.05 -4.94
N LEU A 29 48.87 0.04 -3.79
CA LEU A 29 48.33 0.58 -2.53
C LEU A 29 48.08 2.09 -2.66
N LEU A 30 49.03 2.85 -3.20
CA LEU A 30 48.88 4.29 -3.41
C LEU A 30 47.69 4.62 -4.32
N ILE A 31 47.54 3.91 -5.44
CA ILE A 31 46.39 4.09 -6.34
C ILE A 31 45.09 3.73 -5.63
N SER A 32 45.04 2.58 -4.93
CA SER A 32 43.82 2.16 -4.23
C SER A 32 43.41 3.19 -3.16
N THR A 33 44.34 3.64 -2.33
CA THR A 33 44.08 4.69 -1.33
C THR A 33 43.61 5.99 -1.98
N LEU A 34 44.22 6.41 -3.10
CA LEU A 34 43.78 7.60 -3.84
C LEU A 34 42.35 7.44 -4.37
N VAL A 35 42.01 6.29 -4.97
CA VAL A 35 40.67 6.01 -5.50
C VAL A 35 39.64 6.03 -4.37
N PHE A 36 39.87 5.31 -3.28
CA PHE A 36 38.96 5.29 -2.13
C PHE A 36 38.83 6.65 -1.46
N TYR A 37 39.91 7.44 -1.41
CA TYR A 37 39.88 8.82 -0.95
C TYR A 37 38.99 9.69 -1.83
N LEU A 38 39.15 9.64 -3.16
CA LEU A 38 38.34 10.40 -4.11
C LEU A 38 36.87 9.99 -4.04
N VAL A 39 36.57 8.68 -4.10
CA VAL A 39 35.20 8.16 -4.00
C VAL A 39 34.56 8.57 -2.66
N SER A 40 35.30 8.48 -1.56
CA SER A 40 34.80 8.92 -0.25
C SER A 40 34.56 10.42 -0.17
N HIS A 41 35.45 11.22 -0.78
CA HIS A 41 35.36 12.67 -0.82
C HIS A 41 34.14 13.12 -1.64
N PHE A 42 33.99 12.60 -2.86
CA PHE A 42 32.86 12.92 -3.73
C PHE A 42 31.55 12.32 -3.20
N GLY A 43 31.57 11.07 -2.72
CA GLY A 43 30.40 10.38 -2.17
C GLY A 43 29.78 11.13 -0.99
N ARG A 44 30.58 11.52 0.01
CA ARG A 44 30.10 12.35 1.13
C ARG A 44 29.54 13.69 0.67
N LYS A 45 30.15 14.31 -0.34
CA LYS A 45 29.69 15.59 -0.91
C LYS A 45 28.34 15.45 -1.63
N ILE A 46 28.12 14.35 -2.36
CA ILE A 46 26.85 14.04 -3.01
C ILE A 46 25.77 13.77 -1.96
N ILE A 47 26.06 12.92 -0.98
CA ILE A 47 25.14 12.57 0.12
C ILE A 47 24.70 13.84 0.86
N LYS A 48 25.66 14.69 1.26
CA LYS A 48 25.37 15.96 1.95
C LYS A 48 24.50 16.89 1.11
N ARG A 49 24.82 17.07 -0.17
CA ARG A 49 24.04 17.93 -1.08
C ARG A 49 22.61 17.45 -1.28
N TYR A 50 22.40 16.14 -1.39
CA TYR A 50 21.07 15.59 -1.60
C TYR A 50 20.21 15.72 -0.33
N LEU A 51 20.80 15.44 0.84
CA LEU A 51 20.09 15.49 2.12
C LEU A 51 19.82 16.93 2.59
N ASP A 52 20.76 17.86 2.39
CA ASP A 52 20.59 19.27 2.76
C ASP A 52 19.54 19.96 1.87
N LYS A 53 19.48 19.62 0.58
CA LYS A 53 18.52 20.20 -0.39
C LYS A 53 17.06 19.89 -0.06
N HIS A 54 16.78 18.85 0.72
CA HIS A 54 15.42 18.44 1.10
C HIS A 54 15.03 18.87 2.53
N ASN A 55 15.81 19.76 3.18
CA ASN A 55 15.72 20.02 4.63
C ASN A 55 15.03 21.34 5.04
N ASP A 56 14.30 22.00 4.15
CA ASP A 56 13.82 23.39 4.32
C ASP A 56 12.64 23.63 5.30
N LYS A 57 12.31 22.71 6.22
CA LYS A 57 11.27 22.97 7.25
C LYS A 57 11.75 22.61 8.65
N LEU A 58 11.69 23.58 9.57
CA LEU A 58 12.25 23.56 10.93
C LEU A 58 11.87 22.31 11.78
N VAL A 59 10.73 21.66 11.52
CA VAL A 59 10.27 20.44 12.22
C VAL A 59 10.87 19.13 11.63
N LEU A 60 11.29 19.13 10.36
CA LEU A 60 11.96 17.98 9.70
C LEU A 60 13.44 17.86 10.09
N SER A 61 14.01 18.87 10.74
CA SER A 61 15.44 18.98 11.06
C SER A 61 15.97 17.79 11.87
N LYS A 62 15.26 17.35 12.91
CA LYS A 62 15.71 16.22 13.76
C LYS A 62 15.66 14.88 13.03
N ARG A 63 14.57 14.58 12.31
CA ARG A 63 14.43 13.32 11.56
C ARG A 63 15.42 13.26 10.39
N SER A 64 15.63 14.38 9.72
CA SER A 64 16.60 14.50 8.63
C SER A 64 18.04 14.37 9.12
N GLN A 65 18.38 14.94 10.29
CA GLN A 65 19.69 14.72 10.92
C GLN A 65 19.93 13.23 11.22
N THR A 66 18.95 12.52 11.77
CA THR A 66 19.07 11.07 12.01
C THR A 66 19.24 10.30 10.70
N ILE A 67 18.44 10.58 9.67
CA ILE A 67 18.57 9.93 8.36
C ILE A 67 19.96 10.21 7.76
N SER A 68 20.44 11.44 7.87
CA SER A 68 21.75 11.84 7.36
C SER A 68 22.88 11.10 8.09
N ALA A 69 22.77 10.97 9.40
CA ALA A 69 23.72 10.20 10.20
C ALA A 69 23.70 8.71 9.81
N LEU A 70 22.52 8.10 9.62
CA LEU A 70 22.38 6.72 9.19
C LEU A 70 22.99 6.46 7.81
N VAL A 71 22.65 7.29 6.81
CA VAL A 71 23.17 7.15 5.44
C VAL A 71 24.68 7.34 5.40
N ASN A 72 25.22 8.33 6.10
CA ASN A 72 26.66 8.57 6.15
C ASN A 72 27.40 7.44 6.89
N SER A 73 26.82 6.90 7.96
CA SER A 73 27.40 5.76 8.70
C SER A 73 27.44 4.51 7.82
N LEU A 74 26.32 4.21 7.12
CA LEU A 74 26.25 3.09 6.18
C LEU A 74 27.30 3.24 5.07
N PHE A 75 27.36 4.41 4.41
CA PHE A 75 28.36 4.69 3.38
C PHE A 75 29.79 4.54 3.91
N HIS A 76 30.07 5.05 5.12
CA HIS A 76 31.39 4.94 5.74
C HIS A 76 31.79 3.48 5.98
N TYR A 77 30.93 2.68 6.61
CA TYR A 77 31.23 1.26 6.88
C TYR A 77 31.38 0.45 5.59
N THR A 78 30.55 0.69 4.57
CA THR A 78 30.69 0.06 3.25
C THR A 78 32.04 0.42 2.60
N MET A 79 32.44 1.69 2.64
CA MET A 79 33.72 2.13 2.08
C MET A 79 34.92 1.52 2.82
N VAL A 80 34.88 1.46 4.16
CA VAL A 80 35.93 0.83 4.96
C VAL A 80 36.05 -0.66 4.62
N PHE A 81 34.93 -1.38 4.51
CA PHE A 81 34.91 -2.78 4.12
C PHE A 81 35.61 -3.03 2.77
N PHE A 82 35.21 -2.29 1.73
CA PHE A 82 35.81 -2.44 0.40
C PHE A 82 37.28 -1.97 0.34
N TYR A 83 37.66 -0.98 1.16
CA TYR A 83 39.04 -0.52 1.24
C TYR A 83 39.95 -1.60 1.85
N VAL A 84 39.54 -2.19 2.99
CA VAL A 84 40.26 -3.31 3.62
C VAL A 84 40.34 -4.51 2.67
N TYR A 85 39.24 -4.83 1.98
CA TYR A 85 39.22 -5.86 0.95
C TYR A 85 40.26 -5.61 -0.15
N SER A 86 40.36 -4.37 -0.65
CA SER A 86 41.33 -4.00 -1.69
C SER A 86 42.77 -4.15 -1.21
N ILE A 87 43.08 -3.72 0.02
CA ILE A 87 44.42 -3.86 0.61
C ILE A 87 44.81 -5.33 0.73
N LEU A 88 43.95 -6.16 1.31
CA LEU A 88 44.21 -7.60 1.49
C LEU A 88 44.46 -8.30 0.15
N THR A 89 43.70 -7.94 -0.88
CA THR A 89 43.88 -8.44 -2.24
C THR A 89 45.24 -8.06 -2.82
N ILE A 90 45.67 -6.80 -2.63
CA ILE A 90 46.98 -6.33 -3.12
C ILE A 90 48.14 -7.03 -2.40
N LEU A 91 47.96 -7.36 -1.11
CA LEU A 91 48.93 -8.12 -0.31
C LEU A 91 48.97 -9.62 -0.65
N GLY A 92 48.12 -10.09 -1.57
CA GLY A 92 48.06 -11.50 -1.97
C GLY A 92 47.38 -12.42 -0.94
N ILE A 93 46.66 -11.84 0.03
CA ILE A 93 45.89 -12.63 1.00
C ILE A 93 44.63 -13.15 0.30
N PRO A 94 44.30 -14.45 0.42
CA PRO A 94 43.10 -15.01 -0.19
C PRO A 94 41.85 -14.44 0.49
N VAL A 95 41.25 -13.42 -0.14
CA VAL A 95 40.02 -12.76 0.33
C VAL A 95 38.74 -13.56 0.07
N GLY A 96 38.85 -14.74 -0.54
CA GLY A 96 37.69 -15.61 -0.82
C GLY A 96 36.93 -15.99 0.45
N THR A 97 37.63 -16.27 1.56
CA THR A 97 37.01 -16.55 2.86
C THR A 97 36.33 -15.34 3.48
N LEU A 98 36.84 -14.13 3.25
CA LEU A 98 36.21 -12.87 3.67
C LEU A 98 34.92 -12.59 2.89
N ILE A 99 34.91 -12.83 1.58
CA ILE A 99 33.69 -12.70 0.78
C ILE A 99 32.69 -13.76 1.18
N ALA A 100 33.12 -15.00 1.38
CA ALA A 100 32.24 -16.09 1.80
C ALA A 100 31.54 -15.78 3.14
N SER A 101 32.28 -15.25 4.12
CA SER A 101 31.69 -14.83 5.41
C SER A 101 30.79 -13.60 5.25
N ALA A 102 31.19 -12.59 4.47
CA ALA A 102 30.36 -11.43 4.15
C ALA A 102 29.06 -11.81 3.44
N GLY A 103 29.06 -12.90 2.66
CA GLY A 103 27.87 -13.45 2.02
C GLY A 103 26.80 -13.90 3.03
N ILE A 104 27.20 -14.56 4.12
CA ILE A 104 26.28 -14.97 5.19
C ILE A 104 25.64 -13.75 5.87
N PHE A 105 26.45 -12.73 6.18
CA PHE A 105 25.94 -11.47 6.72
C PHE A 105 24.99 -10.76 5.75
N SER A 106 25.31 -10.77 4.46
CA SER A 106 24.47 -10.17 3.41
C SER A 106 23.12 -10.89 3.31
N LEU A 107 23.11 -12.22 3.41
CA LEU A 107 21.87 -13.00 3.45
C LEU A 107 21.02 -12.63 4.67
N ALA A 108 21.62 -12.54 5.86
CA ALA A 108 20.91 -12.15 7.08
C ALA A 108 20.29 -10.74 6.97
N ILE A 109 21.04 -9.77 6.42
CA ILE A 109 20.54 -8.41 6.17
C ILE A 109 19.41 -8.44 5.14
N GLY A 110 19.56 -9.22 4.05
CA GLY A 110 18.55 -9.36 3.01
C GLY A 110 17.23 -9.95 3.54
N LEU A 111 17.30 -10.98 4.38
CA LEU A 111 16.14 -11.58 5.04
C LEU A 111 15.47 -10.57 6.00
N GLY A 112 16.27 -9.79 6.74
CA GLY A 112 15.75 -8.72 7.60
C GLY A 112 15.05 -7.60 6.82
N ALA A 113 15.52 -7.29 5.60
CA ALA A 113 14.96 -6.27 4.71
C ALA A 113 13.83 -6.78 3.80
N GLN A 114 13.56 -8.09 3.76
CA GLN A 114 12.59 -8.70 2.85
C GLN A 114 11.20 -8.05 2.96
N GLY A 115 10.75 -7.76 4.18
CA GLY A 115 9.46 -7.11 4.40
C GLY A 115 9.36 -5.72 3.75
N PHE A 116 10.45 -4.95 3.76
CA PHE A 116 10.50 -3.65 3.09
C PHE A 116 10.39 -3.78 1.56
N MET A 117 11.09 -4.77 0.98
CA MET A 117 11.00 -5.01 -0.46
C MET A 117 9.58 -5.42 -0.87
N SER A 118 8.93 -6.29 -0.08
CA SER A 118 7.54 -6.67 -0.32
C SER A 118 6.58 -5.49 -0.24
N ASP A 119 6.79 -4.56 0.70
CA ASP A 119 6.00 -3.33 0.78
C ASP A 119 6.12 -2.52 -0.53
N LEU A 120 7.36 -2.33 -1.02
CA LEU A 120 7.61 -1.54 -2.24
C LEU A 120 7.00 -2.15 -3.50
N VAL A 121 7.15 -3.48 -3.68
CA VAL A 121 6.60 -4.18 -4.84
C VAL A 121 5.08 -4.13 -4.83
N ASN A 122 4.46 -4.42 -3.69
CA ASN A 122 2.99 -4.35 -3.56
C ASN A 122 2.49 -2.92 -3.76
N GLY A 123 3.17 -1.93 -3.17
CA GLY A 123 2.82 -0.52 -3.35
C GLY A 123 2.93 -0.05 -4.79
N PHE A 124 3.95 -0.53 -5.52
CA PHE A 124 4.08 -0.27 -6.95
C PHE A 124 2.88 -0.83 -7.72
N PHE A 125 2.49 -2.10 -7.49
CA PHE A 125 1.35 -2.71 -8.17
C PHE A 125 0.01 -2.05 -7.85
N ILE A 126 -0.23 -1.70 -6.58
CA ILE A 126 -1.43 -0.95 -6.17
C ILE A 126 -1.55 0.34 -6.99
N LEU A 127 -0.46 1.09 -7.14
CA LEU A 127 -0.44 2.35 -7.89
C LEU A 127 -0.52 2.13 -9.40
N SER A 128 0.22 1.17 -9.95
CA SER A 128 0.27 0.96 -11.40
C SER A 128 -1.02 0.34 -11.96
N GLU A 129 -1.71 -0.46 -11.17
CA GLU A 129 -2.98 -1.09 -11.55
C GLU A 129 -4.19 -0.24 -11.18
N GLY A 130 -4.02 0.82 -10.38
CA GLY A 130 -5.12 1.69 -9.96
C GLY A 130 -6.19 0.93 -9.16
N GLN A 131 -5.77 0.06 -8.24
CA GLN A 131 -6.71 -0.78 -7.48
C GLN A 131 -7.67 0.06 -6.61
N TYR A 132 -7.19 1.21 -6.13
CA TYR A 132 -7.93 2.23 -5.42
C TYR A 132 -7.13 3.53 -5.38
N ASP A 133 -7.83 4.66 -5.27
CA ASP A 133 -7.24 6.00 -5.29
C ASP A 133 -7.44 6.74 -3.97
N VAL A 134 -6.73 7.87 -3.82
CA VAL A 134 -6.96 8.78 -2.70
C VAL A 134 -8.38 9.33 -2.78
N GLY A 135 -9.15 9.19 -1.70
CA GLY A 135 -10.56 9.55 -1.61
C GLY A 135 -11.51 8.37 -1.76
N ASP A 136 -11.04 7.20 -2.20
CA ASP A 136 -11.88 6.00 -2.24
C ASP A 136 -12.18 5.49 -0.82
N ASN A 137 -13.40 4.97 -0.65
CA ASN A 137 -13.75 4.24 0.56
C ASN A 137 -13.38 2.77 0.35
N VAL A 138 -12.47 2.25 1.18
CA VAL A 138 -11.92 0.91 1.03
C VAL A 138 -12.05 0.12 2.31
N GLU A 139 -12.16 -1.19 2.15
CA GLU A 139 -12.04 -2.15 3.24
C GLU A 139 -10.79 -3.00 2.98
N ILE A 140 -9.84 -2.95 3.92
CA ILE A 140 -8.55 -3.63 3.85
C ILE A 140 -8.40 -4.48 5.12
N GLY A 141 -8.52 -5.80 4.98
CA GLY A 141 -8.52 -6.70 6.12
C GLY A 141 -9.76 -6.47 6.99
N THR A 142 -9.55 -6.05 8.25
CA THR A 142 -10.62 -5.73 9.21
C THR A 142 -10.95 -4.25 9.27
N GLU A 143 -10.18 -3.42 8.59
CA GLU A 143 -10.29 -1.96 8.70
C GLU A 143 -11.03 -1.40 7.48
N ALA A 144 -11.96 -0.48 7.72
CA ALA A 144 -12.70 0.22 6.67
C ALA A 144 -12.56 1.73 6.85
N GLY A 145 -12.34 2.44 5.76
CA GLY A 145 -12.19 3.89 5.80
C GLY A 145 -11.85 4.51 4.45
N THR A 146 -11.76 5.84 4.46
CA THR A 146 -11.40 6.61 3.26
C THR A 146 -9.89 6.72 3.12
N VAL A 147 -9.37 6.41 1.94
CA VAL A 147 -7.95 6.52 1.62
C VAL A 147 -7.54 7.98 1.64
N THR A 148 -6.59 8.32 2.51
CA THR A 148 -6.06 9.70 2.61
C THR A 148 -4.72 9.86 1.93
N GLN A 149 -3.89 8.80 1.92
CA GLN A 149 -2.60 8.83 1.27
C GLN A 149 -2.20 7.45 0.76
N LEU A 150 -1.71 7.41 -0.48
CA LEU A 150 -1.06 6.26 -1.07
C LEU A 150 0.45 6.51 -1.13
N GLY A 151 1.22 5.63 -0.53
CA GLY A 151 2.68 5.65 -0.60
C GLY A 151 3.22 4.30 -1.07
N LEU A 152 4.46 4.29 -1.57
CA LEU A 152 5.10 3.06 -2.03
C LEU A 152 5.25 1.99 -0.93
N ARG A 153 5.34 2.39 0.34
CA ARG A 153 5.47 1.44 1.46
C ARG A 153 4.17 1.20 2.23
N THR A 154 3.31 2.22 2.29
CA THR A 154 2.15 2.23 3.17
C THR A 154 0.99 2.97 2.53
N THR A 155 -0.21 2.43 2.72
CA THR A 155 -1.49 3.09 2.50
C THR A 155 -2.00 3.64 3.83
N GLN A 156 -2.59 4.84 3.80
CA GLN A 156 -3.25 5.45 4.94
C GLN A 156 -4.73 5.55 4.67
N ILE A 157 -5.52 5.09 5.65
CA ILE A 157 -6.97 5.23 5.64
C ILE A 157 -7.41 5.97 6.91
N VAL A 158 -8.45 6.78 6.78
CA VAL A 158 -9.14 7.39 7.92
C VAL A 158 -10.50 6.74 8.05
N THR A 159 -10.75 6.17 9.22
CA THR A 159 -12.02 5.54 9.57
C THR A 159 -13.11 6.59 9.81
N THR A 160 -14.36 6.16 9.88
CA THR A 160 -15.51 7.07 10.10
C THR A 160 -15.44 7.81 11.44
N ASP A 161 -14.82 7.24 12.46
CA ASP A 161 -14.55 7.86 13.76
C ASP A 161 -13.35 8.82 13.75
N GLY A 162 -12.67 8.98 12.62
CA GLY A 162 -11.54 9.90 12.45
C GLY A 162 -10.17 9.32 12.81
N THR A 163 -10.07 8.01 13.05
CA THR A 163 -8.81 7.34 13.36
C THR A 163 -7.98 7.16 12.08
N LEU A 164 -6.73 7.63 12.10
CA LEU A 164 -5.78 7.46 10.99
C LEU A 164 -4.99 6.15 11.15
N ILE A 165 -5.18 5.23 10.21
CA ILE A 165 -4.54 3.91 10.20
C ILE A 165 -3.46 3.86 9.11
N PHE A 166 -2.28 3.36 9.48
CA PHE A 166 -1.16 3.15 8.56
C PHE A 166 -1.01 1.66 8.27
N ILE A 167 -1.27 1.26 7.03
CA ILE A 167 -1.23 -0.14 6.61
C ILE A 167 0.00 -0.35 5.72
N PRO A 168 0.97 -1.21 6.11
CA PRO A 168 2.03 -1.65 5.23
C PRO A 168 1.48 -2.37 4.00
N ASN A 169 1.95 -2.01 2.82
CA ASN A 169 1.41 -2.56 1.57
C ASN A 169 1.62 -4.08 1.44
N ARG A 170 2.62 -4.66 2.13
CA ARG A 170 2.79 -6.12 2.19
C ARG A 170 1.64 -6.86 2.91
N GLN A 171 0.86 -6.17 3.73
CA GLN A 171 -0.27 -6.75 4.47
C GLN A 171 -1.59 -6.69 3.68
N ILE A 172 -1.60 -5.99 2.55
CA ILE A 172 -2.77 -5.83 1.69
C ILE A 172 -2.80 -7.02 0.73
N SER A 173 -3.43 -8.10 1.16
CA SER A 173 -3.67 -9.28 0.32
C SER A 173 -4.94 -9.13 -0.52
N ILE A 174 -5.99 -8.54 0.07
CA ILE A 174 -7.28 -8.27 -0.55
C ILE A 174 -7.69 -6.85 -0.15
N VAL A 175 -8.17 -6.08 -1.13
CA VAL A 175 -8.81 -4.79 -0.93
C VAL A 175 -10.18 -4.81 -1.57
N ARG A 176 -11.19 -4.28 -0.86
CA ARG A 176 -12.52 -4.04 -1.41
C ARG A 176 -12.65 -2.55 -1.63
N ASN A 177 -12.62 -2.12 -2.88
CA ASN A 177 -12.91 -0.73 -3.23
C ASN A 177 -14.43 -0.55 -3.29
N LEU A 178 -15.00 0.18 -2.33
CA LEU A 178 -16.43 0.37 -2.17
C LEU A 178 -16.96 1.51 -3.07
N THR A 179 -16.08 2.25 -3.75
CA THR A 179 -16.44 3.43 -4.55
C THR A 179 -16.19 3.26 -6.05
N HIS A 180 -15.35 2.32 -6.48
CA HIS A 180 -14.91 2.13 -7.88
C HIS A 180 -16.04 2.00 -8.92
N GLY A 181 -17.15 1.34 -8.57
CA GLY A 181 -18.30 1.10 -9.46
C GLY A 181 -19.59 1.79 -9.03
N GLY A 182 -19.49 2.75 -8.10
CA GLY A 182 -20.65 3.25 -7.37
C GLY A 182 -21.03 2.36 -6.19
N ILE A 183 -21.83 2.91 -5.28
CA ILE A 183 -22.31 2.25 -4.07
C ILE A 183 -23.63 1.56 -4.39
N GLY A 184 -23.70 0.25 -4.17
CA GLY A 184 -24.95 -0.51 -4.28
C GLY A 184 -25.91 -0.13 -3.16
N LEU A 185 -27.16 0.18 -3.52
CA LEU A 185 -28.21 0.58 -2.61
C LEU A 185 -29.46 -0.26 -2.91
N ASN A 186 -30.02 -0.87 -1.86
CA ASN A 186 -31.29 -1.60 -1.92
C ASN A 186 -32.38 -0.82 -1.18
N LEU A 187 -33.54 -0.64 -1.83
CA LEU A 187 -34.79 -0.29 -1.17
C LEU A 187 -35.70 -1.50 -1.14
N ASP A 188 -36.04 -1.92 0.07
CA ASP A 188 -36.88 -3.09 0.34
C ASP A 188 -38.27 -2.60 0.78
N LEU A 189 -39.25 -2.78 -0.09
CA LEU A 189 -40.65 -2.44 0.15
C LEU A 189 -41.36 -3.67 0.72
N ASN A 190 -41.85 -3.57 1.96
CA ASN A 190 -42.62 -4.63 2.60
C ASN A 190 -44.11 -4.42 2.31
N LEU A 191 -44.66 -5.24 1.43
CA LEU A 191 -46.01 -5.11 0.88
C LEU A 191 -46.86 -6.32 1.28
N ASP A 192 -48.18 -6.17 1.19
CA ASP A 192 -49.10 -7.29 1.41
C ASP A 192 -48.94 -8.34 0.30
N ALA A 193 -49.05 -9.63 0.64
CA ALA A 193 -48.91 -10.74 -0.29
C ALA A 193 -49.93 -10.73 -1.43
N ASP A 194 -51.08 -10.08 -1.23
CA ASP A 194 -52.13 -9.94 -2.25
C ASP A 194 -51.88 -8.75 -3.20
N THR A 195 -50.73 -8.06 -3.09
CA THR A 195 -50.39 -6.91 -3.95
C THR A 195 -50.16 -7.35 -5.40
N ASP A 196 -50.83 -6.70 -6.36
CA ASP A 196 -50.57 -6.91 -7.79
C ASP A 196 -49.19 -6.36 -8.17
N LEU A 197 -48.25 -7.28 -8.41
CA LEU A 197 -46.87 -6.97 -8.74
C LEU A 197 -46.70 -6.26 -10.09
N LYS A 198 -47.61 -6.46 -11.05
CA LYS A 198 -47.55 -5.77 -12.36
C LYS A 198 -47.98 -4.32 -12.21
N GLN A 199 -49.05 -4.09 -11.45
CA GLN A 199 -49.50 -2.75 -11.12
C GLN A 199 -48.45 -2.01 -10.28
N LEU A 200 -47.88 -2.69 -9.28
CA LEU A 200 -46.79 -2.17 -8.47
C LEU A 200 -45.60 -1.73 -9.34
N ALA A 201 -45.15 -2.58 -10.25
CA ALA A 201 -44.00 -2.27 -11.09
C ALA A 201 -44.24 -1.02 -11.95
N SER A 202 -45.44 -0.92 -12.53
CA SER A 202 -45.84 0.24 -13.34
C SER A 202 -45.92 1.52 -12.51
N LEU A 203 -46.34 1.42 -11.23
CA LEU A 203 -46.40 2.56 -10.31
C LEU A 203 -45.01 3.05 -9.89
N LEU A 204 -44.06 2.12 -9.69
CA LEU A 204 -42.68 2.47 -9.38
C LEU A 204 -42.00 3.13 -10.58
N ASP A 205 -42.24 2.64 -11.80
CA ASP A 205 -41.75 3.29 -13.02
C ASP A 205 -42.27 4.73 -13.16
N GLN A 206 -43.54 4.99 -12.83
CA GLN A 206 -44.10 6.34 -12.80
C GLN A 206 -43.48 7.22 -11.71
N ALA A 207 -43.18 6.65 -10.55
CA ALA A 207 -42.51 7.38 -9.47
C ALA A 207 -41.06 7.73 -9.84
N ASP A 208 -40.40 6.90 -10.65
CA ASP A 208 -39.04 7.14 -11.14
C ASP A 208 -38.98 8.32 -12.11
N GLU A 209 -40.02 8.53 -12.93
CA GLU A 209 -40.14 9.70 -13.82
C GLU A 209 -40.16 11.04 -13.05
N ASP A 210 -40.71 11.06 -11.83
CA ASP A 210 -40.71 12.25 -10.97
C ASP A 210 -39.32 12.55 -10.35
N LEU A 211 -38.39 11.60 -10.43
CA LEU A 211 -37.05 11.66 -9.82
C LEU A 211 -35.93 11.89 -10.84
N LEU A 212 -36.26 12.43 -12.01
CA LEU A 212 -35.29 12.82 -13.05
C LEU A 212 -34.14 13.69 -12.54
N ALA A 213 -34.39 14.52 -11.53
CA ALA A 213 -33.37 15.37 -10.92
C ALA A 213 -32.21 14.61 -10.26
N TRP A 214 -32.40 13.34 -9.90
CA TRP A 214 -31.38 12.50 -9.25
C TRP A 214 -30.69 11.53 -10.22
N HIS A 215 -31.15 11.41 -11.47
CA HIS A 215 -30.63 10.46 -12.43
C HIS A 215 -29.14 10.67 -12.75
N ASP A 216 -28.66 11.92 -12.73
CA ASP A 216 -27.25 12.23 -12.96
C ASP A 216 -26.33 11.75 -11.82
N LYS A 217 -26.90 11.40 -10.66
CA LYS A 217 -26.19 10.83 -9.49
C LYS A 217 -26.27 9.31 -9.43
N LEU A 218 -27.07 8.67 -10.28
CA LEU A 218 -27.08 7.22 -10.44
C LEU A 218 -25.95 6.80 -11.37
N VAL A 219 -25.33 5.68 -11.03
CA VAL A 219 -24.40 4.95 -11.90
C VAL A 219 -25.19 3.91 -12.70
N SER A 220 -26.14 3.22 -12.07
CA SER A 220 -27.09 2.30 -12.71
C SER A 220 -28.38 2.16 -11.89
N GLY A 221 -29.46 1.71 -12.53
CA GLY A 221 -30.79 1.64 -11.92
C GLY A 221 -31.55 2.98 -11.94
N PRO A 222 -32.75 3.06 -11.32
CA PRO A 222 -33.43 2.03 -10.54
C PRO A 222 -33.72 0.76 -11.35
N THR A 223 -33.50 -0.40 -10.74
CA THR A 223 -33.81 -1.70 -11.33
C THR A 223 -34.66 -2.49 -10.36
N GLN A 224 -35.88 -2.80 -10.79
CA GLN A 224 -36.82 -3.60 -10.02
C GLN A 224 -36.39 -5.07 -10.05
N ILE A 225 -35.89 -5.59 -8.93
CA ILE A 225 -35.47 -6.99 -8.80
C ILE A 225 -36.67 -7.92 -8.63
N GLY A 226 -37.75 -7.39 -8.04
CA GLY A 226 -38.96 -8.15 -7.73
C GLY A 226 -39.01 -8.64 -6.29
N VAL A 227 -39.77 -9.72 -6.07
CA VAL A 227 -39.94 -10.31 -4.73
C VAL A 227 -38.72 -11.16 -4.37
N ILE A 228 -38.05 -10.81 -3.28
CA ILE A 228 -36.84 -11.50 -2.78
C ILE A 228 -37.14 -12.44 -1.60
N GLY A 229 -38.34 -12.34 -1.04
CA GLY A 229 -38.73 -13.11 0.14
C GLY A 229 -40.17 -12.80 0.55
N GLN A 230 -40.72 -13.71 1.36
CA GLN A 230 -42.05 -13.58 1.94
C GLN A 230 -42.04 -14.11 3.37
N GLN A 231 -42.69 -13.39 4.28
CA GLN A 231 -42.90 -13.80 5.66
C GLN A 231 -44.36 -13.57 6.04
N GLY A 232 -45.13 -14.66 6.18
CA GLY A 232 -46.58 -14.58 6.40
C GLY A 232 -47.29 -13.92 5.21
N GLN A 233 -48.04 -12.86 5.49
CA GLN A 233 -48.74 -12.04 4.49
C GLN A 233 -47.89 -10.85 4.00
N THR A 234 -46.60 -10.79 4.34
CA THR A 234 -45.72 -9.70 3.92
C THR A 234 -44.71 -10.21 2.91
N ILE A 235 -44.70 -9.62 1.71
CA ILE A 235 -43.68 -9.84 0.68
C ILE A 235 -42.67 -8.69 0.72
N THR A 236 -41.39 -9.00 0.51
CA THR A 236 -40.34 -7.99 0.36
C THR A 236 -40.03 -7.81 -1.11
N TYR A 237 -40.38 -6.65 -1.67
CA TYR A 237 -40.10 -6.26 -3.04
C TYR A 237 -38.87 -5.35 -3.07
N ARG A 238 -37.83 -5.72 -3.83
CA ARG A 238 -36.56 -5.01 -3.86
C ARG A 238 -36.39 -4.20 -5.13
N VAL A 239 -35.99 -2.94 -4.96
CA VAL A 239 -35.44 -2.09 -6.02
C VAL A 239 -33.97 -1.83 -5.71
N HIS A 240 -33.10 -2.06 -6.69
CA HIS A 240 -31.66 -1.86 -6.57
C HIS A 240 -31.18 -0.74 -7.49
N PHE A 241 -30.21 0.03 -7.01
CA PHE A 241 -29.53 1.09 -7.75
C PHE A 241 -28.05 1.08 -7.36
N GLN A 242 -27.20 1.50 -8.29
CA GLN A 242 -25.84 1.92 -7.97
C GLN A 242 -25.78 3.44 -8.01
N VAL A 243 -25.23 4.05 -6.97
CA VAL A 243 -25.18 5.50 -6.81
C VAL A 243 -23.75 6.00 -6.75
N LYS A 244 -23.52 7.26 -7.15
CA LYS A 244 -22.22 7.90 -6.94
C LYS A 244 -21.92 8.03 -5.44
N PRO A 245 -20.67 7.82 -5.00
CA PRO A 245 -20.29 7.96 -3.60
C PRO A 245 -20.68 9.32 -3.00
N GLY A 246 -21.21 9.32 -1.77
CA GLY A 246 -21.63 10.51 -1.03
C GLY A 246 -23.09 10.95 -1.28
N PHE A 247 -23.80 10.30 -2.19
CA PHE A 247 -25.21 10.59 -2.48
C PHE A 247 -26.17 9.51 -1.95
N GLU A 248 -25.66 8.41 -1.40
CA GLU A 248 -26.45 7.26 -0.96
C GLU A 248 -27.57 7.62 0.01
N GLY A 249 -27.31 8.49 1.00
CA GLY A 249 -28.33 8.91 1.95
C GLY A 249 -29.44 9.74 1.31
N LYS A 250 -29.05 10.70 0.44
CA LYS A 250 -30.00 11.60 -0.23
C LYS A 250 -30.88 10.86 -1.22
N ILE A 251 -30.28 9.99 -2.03
CA ILE A 251 -31.00 9.16 -3.02
C ILE A 251 -31.92 8.18 -2.29
N ARG A 252 -31.43 7.48 -1.26
CA ARG A 252 -32.26 6.57 -0.44
C ARG A 252 -33.49 7.31 0.08
N GLN A 253 -33.32 8.50 0.66
CA GLN A 253 -34.42 9.27 1.22
C GLN A 253 -35.40 9.74 0.13
N ALA A 254 -34.90 10.30 -0.97
CA ALA A 254 -35.75 10.82 -2.05
C ALA A 254 -36.60 9.73 -2.71
N TYR A 255 -35.97 8.60 -3.09
CA TYR A 255 -36.68 7.47 -3.68
C TYR A 255 -37.66 6.83 -2.69
N TRP A 256 -37.24 6.63 -1.44
CA TRP A 256 -38.11 6.06 -0.42
C TRP A 256 -39.37 6.91 -0.17
N GLN A 257 -39.20 8.22 -0.04
CA GLN A 257 -40.33 9.14 0.18
C GLN A 257 -41.30 9.14 -1.01
N THR A 258 -40.79 9.19 -2.23
CA THR A 258 -41.60 9.22 -3.45
C THR A 258 -42.34 7.91 -3.65
N TYR A 259 -41.66 6.77 -3.50
CA TYR A 259 -42.31 5.45 -3.57
C TYR A 259 -43.41 5.32 -2.52
N LEU A 260 -43.15 5.68 -1.27
CA LEU A 260 -44.20 5.65 -0.23
C LEU A 260 -45.39 6.55 -0.55
N GLN A 261 -45.17 7.71 -1.16
CA GLN A 261 -46.23 8.61 -1.58
C GLN A 261 -47.09 7.99 -2.68
N TYR A 262 -46.47 7.45 -3.74
CA TYR A 262 -47.17 6.79 -4.84
C TYR A 262 -47.97 5.57 -4.36
N LEU A 263 -47.37 4.74 -3.52
CA LEU A 263 -48.03 3.56 -2.95
C LEU A 263 -49.25 3.93 -2.10
N ARG A 264 -49.15 4.99 -1.28
CA ARG A 264 -50.28 5.46 -0.47
C ARG A 264 -51.41 6.04 -1.29
N VAL A 265 -51.12 6.87 -2.29
CA VAL A 265 -52.13 7.47 -3.17
C VAL A 265 -52.91 6.38 -3.92
N ASN A 266 -52.24 5.32 -4.32
CA ASN A 266 -52.83 4.18 -5.02
C ASN A 266 -53.33 3.05 -4.09
N GLN A 267 -53.40 3.30 -2.78
CA GLN A 267 -53.92 2.38 -1.76
C GLN A 267 -53.25 0.99 -1.73
N VAL A 268 -51.96 0.92 -2.11
CA VAL A 268 -51.18 -0.32 -1.98
C VAL A 268 -50.99 -0.63 -0.49
N LYS A 269 -51.36 -1.84 -0.08
CA LYS A 269 -51.29 -2.27 1.32
C LYS A 269 -49.84 -2.62 1.68
N PHE A 270 -49.37 -2.07 2.79
CA PHE A 270 -48.10 -2.48 3.38
C PHE A 270 -48.30 -3.74 4.22
N GLY A 271 -47.31 -4.62 4.18
CA GLY A 271 -47.34 -5.85 4.97
C GLY A 271 -47.39 -5.53 6.46
N GLN A 272 -48.27 -6.21 7.19
CA GLN A 272 -48.36 -6.09 8.63
C GLN A 272 -47.29 -6.98 9.29
N GLU A 273 -46.66 -6.52 10.37
CA GLU A 273 -45.81 -7.40 11.16
C GLU A 273 -46.65 -8.59 11.67
N PRO A 274 -46.14 -9.83 11.62
CA PRO A 274 -46.89 -10.97 12.09
C PRO A 274 -47.22 -10.79 13.58
N VAL A 275 -48.50 -10.77 13.92
CA VAL A 275 -48.95 -10.75 15.31
C VAL A 275 -48.55 -12.09 15.92
N ILE A 276 -47.48 -12.10 16.74
CA ILE A 276 -47.14 -13.25 17.56
C ILE A 276 -48.19 -13.35 18.67
N ILE A 277 -49.26 -14.11 18.43
CA ILE A 277 -50.22 -14.46 19.47
C ILE A 277 -49.53 -15.49 20.37
N ASN A 278 -48.85 -15.01 21.41
CA ASN A 278 -48.30 -15.86 22.44
C ASN A 278 -49.45 -16.38 23.31
N ASN A 279 -50.09 -17.47 22.88
CA ASN A 279 -51.16 -18.12 23.63
C ASN A 279 -50.58 -18.89 24.82
N SER A 280 -50.07 -18.18 25.84
CA SER A 280 -49.91 -18.75 27.17
C SER A 280 -51.27 -18.78 27.87
N LYS A 281 -52.20 -19.61 27.38
CA LYS A 281 -53.35 -20.02 28.18
C LYS A 281 -52.86 -21.02 29.21
N LYS A 282 -52.64 -20.52 30.44
CA LYS A 282 -52.67 -21.33 31.66
C LYS A 282 -54.01 -22.07 31.69
N ALA A 283 -53.92 -23.40 31.67
CA ALA A 283 -54.86 -24.32 32.33
C ALA A 283 -53.99 -25.30 33.12
#